data_AF-A0A4W6DF33-F1
#
_entry.id   AF-A0A4W6DF33-F1
#
_cell.length_a   1.000
_cell.length_b   1.000
_cell.length_c   1.000
_cell.angle_alpha   90.00
_cell.angle_beta   90.00
_cell.angle_gamma   90.00
#
_symmetry.space_group_name_H-M   'P 1'
#
loop_
_entity.id
_entity.type
_entity.pdbx_description
1 polymer ?
#
loop_
_entity_poly.entity_id
_entity_poly.type
_entity_poly.pdbx_seq_one_letter_code
_entity_poly.pdbx_strand_id
1 'polypeptide(L)'
;MSAVYLLVVLLLPLVSPNFNLQQYLGKWYEIEKLPAAFERGKCIEANYAIRKDVLRCPYLVLTTDYTTLSVVYSCTDILRLFHVEYAWILGRSRFLPPETVRYAKNLLISEGIDLFRMKATDQMGCKDY
;
A
#
# COMPACT_ATOMS: atom_id res chain seq x y z
N MET A 1 14.44 13.86 35.32
CA MET A 1 15.35 13.69 34.17
C MET A 1 14.60 12.89 33.13
N SER A 2 14.09 13.56 32.10
CA SER A 2 13.23 12.97 31.06
C SER A 2 14.08 12.30 29.97
N ALA A 3 13.80 11.04 29.67
CA ALA A 3 14.27 10.39 28.45
C ALA A 3 13.13 10.43 27.43
N VAL A 4 13.40 11.12 26.32
CA VAL A 4 12.47 11.41 25.24
C VAL A 4 12.29 10.14 24.38
N TYR A 5 11.15 9.47 24.52
CA TYR A 5 10.67 8.48 23.54
C TYR A 5 10.06 9.22 22.35
N LEU A 6 10.89 9.80 21.49
CA LEU A 6 10.43 10.51 20.29
C LEU A 6 11.51 10.53 19.20
N LEU A 7 11.93 9.36 18.70
CA LEU A 7 12.87 9.34 17.57
C LEU A 7 12.64 8.23 16.53
N VAL A 8 11.58 7.43 16.65
CA VAL A 8 11.25 6.40 15.63
C VAL A 8 10.06 6.79 14.75
N VAL A 9 9.32 7.85 15.11
CA VAL A 9 8.14 8.31 14.33
C VAL A 9 8.53 9.31 13.22
N LEU A 10 9.77 9.82 13.20
CA LEU A 10 10.19 10.98 12.39
C LEU A 10 10.98 10.68 11.11
N LEU A 11 11.18 9.41 10.73
CA LEU A 11 11.98 9.06 9.53
C LEU A 11 11.17 8.52 8.34
N LEU A 12 9.84 8.48 8.43
CA LEU A 12 9.00 8.25 7.26
C LEU A 12 8.41 9.60 6.83
N PRO A 13 9.03 10.33 5.91
CA PRO A 13 8.59 11.68 5.53
C PRO A 13 7.20 11.71 4.88
N LEU A 14 6.56 10.56 4.63
CA LEU A 14 5.32 10.46 3.87
C LEU A 14 4.33 9.45 4.48
N VAL A 15 4.14 9.43 5.80
CA VAL A 15 2.81 9.00 6.29
C VAL A 15 1.84 10.10 5.87
N SER A 16 0.87 9.82 5.01
CA SER A 16 -0.11 10.81 4.52
C SER A 16 -0.59 11.68 5.70
N PRO A 17 -0.09 12.94 5.82
CA PRO A 17 -0.30 13.72 7.04
C PRO A 17 -1.79 14.00 7.17
N ASN A 18 -2.36 13.69 8.34
CA ASN A 18 -3.81 13.74 8.60
C ASN A 18 -4.65 12.73 7.81
N PHE A 19 -4.17 11.49 7.67
CA PHE A 19 -4.95 10.41 7.06
C PHE A 19 -6.39 10.34 7.60
N ASN A 20 -7.37 10.54 6.71
CA ASN A 20 -8.78 10.47 7.04
C ASN A 20 -9.36 9.10 6.63
N LEU A 21 -9.59 8.25 7.64
CA LEU A 21 -10.10 6.90 7.41
C LEU A 21 -11.45 6.89 6.69
N GLN A 22 -12.37 7.80 7.02
CA GLN A 22 -13.71 7.82 6.44
C GLN A 22 -13.68 8.05 4.93
N GLN A 23 -12.78 8.92 4.45
CA GLN A 23 -12.61 9.18 3.02
C GLN A 23 -11.90 8.02 2.29
N TYR A 24 -11.10 7.24 3.02
CA TYR A 24 -10.37 6.10 2.47
C TYR A 24 -11.24 4.85 2.31
N LEU A 25 -12.35 4.75 3.05
CA LEU A 25 -13.28 3.61 2.98
C LEU A 25 -13.81 3.36 1.56
N GLY A 26 -14.35 2.15 1.38
CA GLY A 26 -14.93 1.69 0.12
C GLY A 26 -13.94 0.93 -0.74
N LYS A 27 -14.29 0.79 -2.02
CA LYS A 27 -13.61 -0.09 -2.98
C LYS A 27 -12.34 0.53 -3.54
N TRP A 28 -11.30 -0.27 -3.63
CA TRP A 28 -10.05 0.00 -4.35
C TRP A 28 -9.67 -1.20 -5.21
N TYR A 29 -9.14 -0.94 -6.40
CA TYR A 29 -8.63 -1.94 -7.33
C TYR A 29 -7.12 -2.03 -7.22
N GLU A 30 -6.60 -3.25 -7.14
CA GLU A 30 -5.16 -3.48 -7.16
C GLU A 30 -4.62 -3.30 -8.59
N ILE A 31 -3.69 -2.37 -8.77
CA ILE A 31 -3.11 -2.04 -10.08
C ILE A 31 -1.78 -2.78 -10.27
N GLU A 32 -0.90 -2.67 -9.28
CA GLU A 32 0.37 -3.38 -9.25
C GLU A 32 0.72 -3.76 -7.82
N LYS A 33 1.46 -4.86 -7.65
CA LYS A 33 1.90 -5.31 -6.32
C LYS A 33 3.25 -6.00 -6.31
N LEU A 34 3.93 -5.95 -5.17
CA LEU A 34 4.99 -6.90 -4.84
C LEU A 34 4.37 -8.29 -4.60
N PRO A 35 5.11 -9.38 -4.91
CA PRO A 35 4.51 -10.71 -4.91
C PRO A 35 4.29 -11.19 -3.48
N ALA A 36 3.05 -11.07 -3.00
CA ALA A 36 2.57 -11.84 -1.87
C ALA A 36 2.17 -13.24 -2.36
N ALA A 37 2.82 -14.28 -1.82
CA ALA A 37 2.50 -15.68 -2.16
C ALA A 37 1.02 -16.03 -1.95
N PHE A 38 0.32 -15.24 -1.13
CA PHE A 38 -1.08 -15.36 -0.75
C PHE A 38 -2.06 -14.64 -1.69
N GLU A 39 -1.59 -13.83 -2.65
CA GLU A 39 -2.45 -13.01 -3.52
C GLU A 39 -2.39 -13.44 -4.99
N ARG A 40 -2.81 -14.69 -5.25
CA ARG A 40 -2.95 -15.22 -6.62
C ARG A 40 -4.32 -14.84 -7.16
N GLY A 41 -4.37 -14.13 -8.29
CA GLY A 41 -5.65 -13.86 -8.94
C GLY A 41 -5.62 -12.72 -9.96
N LYS A 42 -6.80 -12.49 -10.51
CA LYS A 42 -7.17 -11.44 -11.47
C LYS A 42 -8.36 -10.67 -10.87
N CYS A 43 -8.56 -9.41 -11.23
CA CYS A 43 -9.67 -8.59 -10.74
C CYS A 43 -9.66 -8.39 -9.22
N ILE A 44 -8.46 -8.23 -8.63
CA ILE A 44 -8.33 -8.10 -7.19
C ILE A 44 -8.82 -6.71 -6.77
N GLU A 45 -9.73 -6.70 -5.82
CA GLU A 45 -10.29 -5.50 -5.19
C GLU A 45 -10.25 -5.64 -3.67
N ALA A 46 -10.07 -4.51 -2.98
CA ALA A 46 -10.11 -4.42 -1.54
C ALA A 46 -11.24 -3.47 -1.12
N ASN A 47 -12.14 -3.94 -0.27
CA ASN A 47 -13.14 -3.12 0.41
C ASN A 47 -12.66 -2.88 1.84
N TYR A 48 -12.07 -1.72 2.10
CA TYR A 48 -11.54 -1.42 3.44
C TYR A 48 -12.69 -1.11 4.41
N ALA A 49 -12.63 -1.74 5.59
CA ALA A 49 -13.52 -1.50 6.71
C ALA A 49 -12.70 -1.34 8.00
N ILE A 50 -13.24 -0.64 8.98
CA ILE A 50 -12.56 -0.37 10.26
C ILE A 50 -12.32 -1.68 11.00
N ARG A 51 -11.06 -2.06 11.20
CA ARG A 51 -10.66 -3.15 12.11
C ARG A 51 -9.79 -2.57 13.21
N LYS A 52 -10.14 -2.88 14.47
CA LYS A 52 -9.57 -2.25 15.66
C LYS A 52 -8.46 -3.12 16.26
N ASP A 53 -7.59 -3.67 15.41
CA ASP A 53 -6.51 -4.55 15.86
C ASP A 53 -5.22 -4.09 15.20
N VAL A 54 -4.36 -3.44 15.96
CA VAL A 54 -2.98 -3.12 15.56
C VAL A 54 -2.11 -4.18 16.20
N LEU A 55 -1.22 -4.86 15.45
CA LEU A 55 0.13 -5.21 15.90
C LEU A 55 0.99 -5.97 14.87
N ARG A 56 2.28 -5.59 14.90
CA ARG A 56 3.53 -6.15 14.34
C ARG A 56 3.94 -5.80 12.91
N CYS A 57 3.05 -5.53 11.97
CA CYS A 57 3.42 -4.97 10.67
C CYS A 57 2.36 -3.97 10.19
N PRO A 58 2.63 -2.66 10.21
CA PRO A 58 1.60 -1.68 9.89
C PRO A 58 1.26 -1.73 8.41
N TYR A 59 -0.05 -1.74 8.11
CA TYR A 59 -0.55 -1.38 6.79
C TYR A 59 -0.40 0.15 6.65
N LEU A 60 0.64 0.58 5.93
CA LEU A 60 1.03 1.97 5.85
C LEU A 60 0.62 2.58 4.52
N VAL A 61 -0.19 3.64 4.56
CA VAL A 61 -0.53 4.44 3.38
C VAL A 61 0.55 5.51 3.18
N LEU A 62 1.41 5.31 2.18
CA LEU A 62 2.52 6.21 1.83
C LEU A 62 2.01 7.47 1.12
N THR A 63 1.01 7.32 0.25
CA THR A 63 0.33 8.46 -0.36
C THR A 63 -1.09 8.08 -0.73
N THR A 64 -1.99 9.04 -0.66
CA THR A 64 -3.35 8.90 -1.17
C THR A 64 -3.95 10.26 -1.40
N ASP A 65 -4.67 10.42 -2.51
CA ASP A 65 -5.57 11.55 -2.75
C ASP A 65 -7.04 11.18 -2.46
N TYR A 66 -7.25 9.98 -1.90
CA TYR A 66 -8.54 9.37 -1.51
C TYR A 66 -9.48 9.00 -2.67
N THR A 67 -9.28 9.61 -3.83
CA THR A 67 -10.23 9.65 -4.94
C THR A 67 -9.71 9.01 -6.21
N THR A 68 -8.39 8.84 -6.36
CA THR A 68 -7.80 8.22 -7.55
C THR A 68 -6.74 7.19 -7.21
N LEU A 69 -5.74 7.55 -6.40
CA LEU A 69 -4.52 6.77 -6.15
C LEU A 69 -4.36 6.52 -4.65
N SER A 70 -3.92 5.32 -4.31
CA SER A 70 -3.26 5.06 -3.04
C SER A 70 -2.04 4.16 -3.21
N VAL A 71 -0.95 4.50 -2.54
CA VAL A 71 0.24 3.65 -2.44
C VAL A 71 0.35 3.16 -1.01
N VAL A 72 0.48 1.85 -0.88
CA VAL A 72 0.50 1.15 0.40
C VAL A 72 1.76 0.34 0.50
N TYR A 73 2.36 0.36 1.68
CA TYR A 73 3.42 -0.54 2.08
C TYR A 73 2.99 -1.36 3.31
N SER A 74 3.45 -2.60 3.37
CA SER A 74 3.33 -3.45 4.55
C SER A 74 4.52 -4.40 4.57
N CYS A 75 4.76 -5.05 5.70
CA CYS A 75 5.80 -6.06 5.81
C CYS A 75 5.29 -7.27 6.58
N THR A 76 6.06 -8.36 6.59
CA THR A 76 5.91 -9.42 7.59
C THR A 76 7.27 -9.92 8.03
N ASP A 77 7.44 -10.04 9.35
CA ASP A 77 8.65 -10.59 9.94
C ASP A 77 8.45 -12.09 10.18
N ILE A 78 9.07 -12.92 9.34
CA ILE A 78 9.05 -14.37 9.49
C ILE A 78 10.20 -14.76 10.43
N LEU A 79 9.83 -15.27 11.62
CA LEU A 79 10.73 -15.80 12.63
C LEU A 79 11.88 -14.85 13.05
N ARG A 80 11.72 -13.52 12.88
CA ARG A 80 12.78 -12.50 13.05
C ARG A 80 14.05 -12.73 12.20
N LEU A 81 13.99 -13.64 11.22
CA LEU A 81 15.12 -14.00 10.37
C LEU A 81 14.93 -13.51 8.93
N PHE A 82 13.68 -13.34 8.49
CA PHE A 82 13.34 -12.90 7.15
C PHE A 82 12.31 -11.77 7.20
N HIS A 83 12.63 -10.65 6.57
CA HIS A 83 11.71 -9.54 6.33
C HIS A 83 11.13 -9.70 4.93
N VAL A 84 9.82 -9.86 4.83
CA VAL A 84 9.13 -9.88 3.55
C VAL A 84 8.39 -8.58 3.40
N GLU A 85 8.70 -7.84 2.34
CA GLU A 85 8.07 -6.57 2.03
C GLU A 85 6.91 -6.75 1.05
N TYR A 86 5.86 -5.97 1.28
CA TYR A 86 4.71 -5.89 0.41
C TYR A 86 4.46 -4.43 0.06
N ALA A 87 4.09 -4.18 -1.19
CA ALA A 87 3.68 -2.88 -1.64
C ALA A 87 2.58 -3.04 -2.67
N TRP A 88 1.60 -2.14 -2.62
CA TRP A 88 0.48 -2.11 -3.56
C TRP A 88 0.30 -0.70 -4.10
N ILE A 89 0.08 -0.61 -5.41
CA ILE A 89 -0.48 0.55 -6.08
C ILE A 89 -1.96 0.26 -6.27
N LEU A 90 -2.81 1.10 -5.69
CA LEU A 90 -4.25 0.97 -5.69
C LEU A 90 -4.89 2.11 -6.45
N GLY A 91 -5.96 1.80 -7.19
CA GLY A 91 -6.75 2.78 -7.93
C GLY A 91 -8.22 2.77 -7.52
N ARG A 92 -8.89 3.93 -7.57
CA ARG A 92 -10.38 3.98 -7.54
C ARG A 92 -11.01 3.52 -8.85
N SER A 93 -10.20 3.37 -9.90
CA SER A 93 -10.54 2.74 -11.18
C SER A 93 -9.64 1.53 -11.41
N ARG A 94 -10.10 0.59 -12.25
CA ARG A 94 -9.33 -0.60 -12.68
C ARG A 94 -8.05 -0.28 -13.44
N PHE A 95 -7.96 0.93 -13.98
CA PHE A 95 -6.79 1.41 -14.73
C PHE A 95 -6.45 2.82 -14.26
N LEU A 96 -5.16 3.06 -14.03
CA LEU A 96 -4.62 4.38 -13.73
C LEU A 96 -3.84 4.91 -14.93
N PRO A 97 -3.73 6.25 -15.07
CA PRO A 97 -2.83 6.84 -16.05
C PRO A 97 -1.39 6.34 -15.85
N PRO A 98 -0.62 6.11 -16.92
CA PRO A 98 0.75 5.60 -16.81
C PRO A 98 1.64 6.53 -15.97
N GLU A 99 1.34 7.84 -15.99
CA GLU A 99 2.06 8.83 -15.19
C GLU A 99 1.82 8.70 -13.70
N THR A 100 0.59 8.40 -13.30
CA THR A 100 0.23 8.13 -11.91
C THR A 100 0.93 6.88 -11.40
N VAL A 101 1.00 5.83 -12.22
CA VAL A 101 1.72 4.60 -11.90
C VAL A 101 3.22 4.85 -11.78
N ARG A 102 3.81 5.62 -12.72
CA ARG A 102 5.23 6.00 -12.68
C ARG A 102 5.57 6.80 -11.43
N TYR A 103 4.74 7.76 -11.06
CA TYR A 103 4.89 8.51 -9.82
C TYR A 103 4.89 7.58 -8.60
N ALA A 104 3.92 6.68 -8.49
CA ALA A 104 3.82 5.72 -7.39
C ALA A 104 5.03 4.78 -7.29
N LYS A 105 5.56 4.33 -8.43
CA LYS A 105 6.80 3.53 -8.46
C LYS A 105 8.02 4.32 -7.99
N ASN A 106 8.18 5.55 -8.48
CA ASN A 106 9.29 6.41 -8.06
C ASN A 106 9.24 6.69 -6.55
N LEU A 107 8.04 6.86 -5.99
CA LEU A 107 7.83 6.99 -4.55
C LEU A 107 8.31 5.75 -3.79
N LEU A 108 7.90 4.55 -4.21
CA LEU A 108 8.36 3.31 -3.56
C LEU A 108 9.89 3.15 -3.62
N ILE A 109 10.51 3.47 -4.77
CA ILE A 109 11.96 3.44 -4.93
C ILE A 109 12.64 4.44 -3.99
N SER A 110 12.10 5.66 -3.84
CA SER A 110 12.68 6.67 -2.94
C SER A 110 12.60 6.27 -1.46
N GLU A 111 11.65 5.40 -1.10
CA GLU A 111 11.53 4.81 0.24
C GLU A 111 12.43 3.57 0.42
N GLY A 112 13.23 3.21 -0.59
CA GLY A 112 14.16 2.08 -0.54
C GLY A 112 13.55 0.72 -0.87
N ILE A 113 12.32 0.69 -1.40
CA ILE A 113 11.60 -0.55 -1.72
C ILE A 113 12.03 -1.03 -3.12
N ASP A 114 12.55 -2.25 -3.21
CA ASP A 114 12.95 -2.85 -4.48
C ASP A 114 11.72 -3.32 -5.28
N LEU A 115 11.54 -2.71 -6.46
CA LEU A 115 10.44 -3.02 -7.36
C LEU A 115 10.73 -4.16 -8.33
N PHE A 116 11.90 -4.79 -8.29
CA PHE A 116 12.29 -5.86 -9.22
C PHE A 116 11.22 -6.95 -9.37
N ARG A 117 10.52 -7.26 -8.29
CA ARG A 117 9.50 -8.31 -8.26
C ARG A 117 8.07 -7.79 -8.45
N MET A 118 7.87 -6.49 -8.57
CA MET A 118 6.55 -5.87 -8.70
C MET A 118 5.91 -6.28 -10.03
N LYS A 119 4.61 -6.59 -10.00
CA LYS A 119 3.85 -7.05 -11.16
C LYS A 119 2.54 -6.31 -11.28
N ALA A 120 2.14 -6.04 -12.51
CA ALA A 120 0.80 -5.55 -12.82
C ALA A 120 -0.26 -6.63 -12.57
N THR A 121 -1.37 -6.19 -12.02
CA THR A 121 -2.54 -7.03 -11.76
C THR A 121 -3.47 -6.95 -12.96
N ASP A 122 -3.88 -8.11 -13.48
CA ASP A 122 -4.83 -8.15 -14.58
C ASP A 122 -6.22 -7.71 -14.10
N GLN A 123 -6.72 -6.61 -14.67
CA GLN A 123 -8.03 -6.03 -14.37
C GLN A 123 -8.99 -6.07 -15.59
N MET A 124 -8.67 -6.85 -16.63
CA MET A 124 -9.48 -6.92 -17.86
C MET A 124 -10.64 -7.93 -17.73
N GLY A 125 -11.86 -7.62 -18.22
CA GLY A 125 -12.94 -8.62 -18.24
C GLY A 125 -13.46 -9.04 -16.86
N CYS A 126 -13.33 -8.17 -15.86
CA CYS A 126 -13.91 -8.35 -14.54
C CYS A 126 -15.43 -8.19 -14.58
N LYS A 127 -16.15 -9.00 -13.80
CA LYS A 127 -17.59 -8.84 -13.61
C LYS A 127 -17.84 -7.78 -12.53
N ASP A 128 -18.72 -6.83 -12.82
CA ASP A 128 -19.26 -5.90 -11.84
C ASP A 128 -20.42 -6.59 -11.13
N TYR A 129 -20.30 -6.79 -9.81
CA TYR A 129 -21.35 -7.33 -8.94
C TYR A 129 -21.83 -6.25 -7.97
#